data_AF-A0A6A4ZJR6-F1
#
_entry.id   AF-A0A6A4ZJR6-F1
#
_cell.length_a   1.000
_cell.length_b   1.000
_cell.length_c   1.000
_cell.angle_alpha   90.00
_cell.angle_beta   90.00
_cell.angle_gamma   90.00
#
_symmetry.space_group_name_H-M   'P 1'
#
loop_
_entity.id
_entity.type
_entity.pdbx_description
1 polymer ?
#
loop_
_entity_poly.entity_id
_entity_poly.type
_entity_poly.pdbx_seq_one_letter_code
_entity_poly.pdbx_strand_id
1 'polypeptide(L)'
;MSAEPLVCCDAGEDIRFAQNSYMRNEWHVGFYASFPLVVSCGLILGTIEVYDASPRRQCHNVQVHLDAVAKLVVQYLDDLIDQSKKTNTNPPPPPTGDGVVSASMEGTLLQLLEKTTGTQSQLQQQQAQMVHAVGNHSQQINLLAEKLQRMEAAIDRKQARDDAP
;
A
#
# COMPACT_ATOMS: atom_id res chain seq x y z
N MET A 1 4.50 25.42 10.46
CA MET A 1 4.79 24.09 11.02
C MET A 1 6.28 24.02 11.30
N SER A 2 6.70 23.33 12.37
CA SER A 2 8.12 23.16 12.70
C SER A 2 8.68 21.95 11.95
N ALA A 3 9.96 22.02 11.54
CA ALA A 3 10.68 20.87 10.99
C ALA A 3 11.27 19.97 12.11
N GLU A 4 11.20 20.42 13.36
CA GLU A 4 11.67 19.67 14.51
C GLU A 4 10.57 18.74 15.06
N PRO A 5 10.91 17.49 15.42
CA PRO A 5 10.01 16.61 16.14
C PRO A 5 9.60 17.18 17.50
N LEU A 6 8.39 16.83 17.92
CA LEU A 6 7.82 17.23 19.19
C LEU A 6 7.54 15.98 20.02
N VAL A 7 8.10 15.91 21.23
CA VAL A 7 7.76 14.86 22.19
C VAL A 7 7.31 15.51 23.49
N CYS A 8 6.16 15.08 23.96
CA CYS A 8 5.54 15.48 25.20
C CYS A 8 5.30 14.22 26.05
N CYS A 9 6.14 14.03 27.06
CA CYS A 9 6.08 12.87 27.94
C CYS A 9 4.83 12.86 28.84
N ASP A 10 4.36 14.06 29.21
CA ASP A 10 3.19 14.27 30.07
C ASP A 10 2.46 15.57 29.66
N ALA A 11 1.33 15.45 28.99
CA ALA A 11 0.55 16.60 28.53
C ALA A 11 -0.10 17.39 29.68
N GLY A 12 -0.21 16.81 30.89
CA GLY A 12 -0.69 17.50 32.08
C GLY A 12 0.34 18.45 32.69
N GLU A 13 1.63 18.16 32.51
CA GLU A 13 2.74 18.97 33.03
C GLU A 13 3.37 19.89 31.97
N ASP A 14 3.19 19.57 30.70
CA ASP A 14 3.77 20.33 29.61
C ASP A 14 3.05 21.67 29.42
N ILE A 15 3.78 22.79 29.57
CA ILE A 15 3.22 24.15 29.48
C ILE A 15 2.47 24.43 28.16
N ARG A 16 2.78 23.70 27.08
CA ARG A 16 2.14 23.87 25.77
C ARG A 16 0.74 23.24 25.73
N PHE A 17 0.50 22.21 26.55
CA PHE A 17 -0.68 21.36 26.48
C PHE A 17 -1.51 21.34 27.78
N ALA A 18 -0.91 21.66 28.92
CA ALA A 18 -1.55 21.62 30.24
C ALA A 18 -2.81 22.51 30.34
N GLN A 19 -2.87 23.58 29.54
CA GLN A 19 -4.03 24.47 29.49
C GLN A 19 -5.04 24.11 28.38
N ASN A 20 -4.76 23.10 27.56
CA ASN A 20 -5.65 22.66 26.50
C ASN A 20 -6.70 21.67 27.04
N SER A 21 -7.91 22.16 27.28
CA SER A 21 -9.01 21.37 27.84
C SER A 21 -9.48 20.24 26.92
N TYR A 22 -9.39 20.40 25.60
CA TYR A 22 -9.76 19.34 24.66
C TYR A 22 -8.77 18.17 24.75
N MET A 23 -7.47 18.47 24.73
CA MET A 23 -6.44 17.44 24.85
C MET A 23 -6.57 16.68 26.17
N ARG A 24 -6.81 17.38 27.29
CA ARG A 24 -6.85 16.74 28.62
C ARG A 24 -8.17 16.11 29.00
N ASN A 25 -9.30 16.73 28.66
CA ASN A 25 -10.60 16.33 29.21
C ASN A 25 -11.46 15.58 28.19
N GLU A 26 -11.35 15.91 26.90
CA GLU A 26 -12.12 15.23 25.86
C GLU A 26 -11.36 14.02 25.34
N TRP A 27 -10.09 14.22 24.96
CA TRP A 27 -9.27 13.19 24.33
C TRP A 27 -8.38 12.46 25.33
N HIS A 28 -8.36 12.92 26.59
CA HIS A 28 -7.65 12.31 27.70
C HIS A 28 -6.17 12.03 27.41
N VAL A 29 -5.51 12.88 26.63
CA VAL A 29 -4.12 12.70 26.20
C VAL A 29 -3.18 12.88 27.38
N GLY A 30 -2.40 11.84 27.69
CA GLY A 30 -1.31 11.85 28.67
C GLY A 30 0.06 11.90 28.01
N PHE A 31 0.26 11.25 26.87
CA PHE A 31 1.50 11.30 26.08
C PHE A 31 1.20 11.73 24.65
N TYR A 32 2.07 12.55 24.06
CA TYR A 32 1.98 12.98 22.67
C TYR A 32 3.35 13.03 22.01
N ALA A 33 3.46 12.52 20.79
CA ALA A 33 4.65 12.70 19.96
C ALA A 33 4.25 12.96 18.51
N SER A 34 4.90 13.93 17.89
CA SER A 34 4.66 14.28 16.49
C SER A 34 5.97 14.45 15.71
N PHE A 35 5.98 13.93 14.49
CA PHE A 35 7.12 13.97 13.57
C PHE A 35 6.69 14.61 12.26
N PRO A 36 7.31 15.74 11.87
CA PRO A 36 6.93 16.45 10.65
C PRO A 36 7.30 15.66 9.40
N LEU A 37 6.43 15.72 8.39
CA LEU A 37 6.65 15.15 7.06
C LEU A 37 7.22 16.24 6.15
N VAL A 38 8.55 16.33 6.11
CA VAL A 38 9.28 17.30 5.30
C VAL A 38 9.76 16.61 4.03
N VAL A 39 9.18 16.99 2.88
CA VAL A 39 9.57 16.43 1.58
C VAL A 39 10.85 17.08 1.05
N SER A 40 11.46 16.47 0.03
CA SER A 40 12.77 16.86 -0.50
C SER A 40 12.89 18.34 -0.93
N CYS A 41 11.78 18.99 -1.27
CA CYS A 41 11.76 20.43 -1.61
C CYS A 41 11.74 21.37 -0.39
N GLY A 42 11.78 20.83 0.84
CA GLY A 42 11.73 21.58 2.09
C GLY A 42 10.32 21.97 2.54
N LEU A 43 9.28 21.58 1.80
CA LEU A 43 7.90 21.82 2.17
C LEU A 43 7.47 20.83 3.27
N ILE A 44 6.78 21.35 4.30
CA ILE A 44 6.17 20.53 5.35
C ILE A 44 4.75 20.19 4.92
N LEU A 45 4.49 18.93 4.57
CA LEU A 45 3.19 18.47 4.10
C LEU A 45 2.22 18.14 5.23
N GLY A 46 2.76 17.84 6.42
CA GLY A 46 1.95 17.50 7.59
C GLY A 46 2.82 16.94 8.71
N THR A 47 2.20 16.18 9.59
CA THR A 47 2.87 15.48 10.68
C THR A 47 2.28 14.08 10.84
N ILE A 48 3.12 13.12 11.21
CA ILE A 48 2.66 11.89 11.84
C ILE A 48 2.58 12.17 13.32
N GLU A 49 1.51 11.75 13.96
CA GLU A 49 1.32 11.91 15.40
C GLU A 49 0.86 10.61 16.04
N VAL A 50 1.33 10.39 17.25
CA VAL A 50 0.89 9.31 18.13
C VAL A 50 0.62 9.89 19.49
N TYR A 51 -0.40 9.35 20.16
CA TYR A 51 -0.74 9.76 21.51
C TYR A 51 -1.24 8.58 22.32
N ASP A 52 -1.17 8.72 23.64
CA ASP A 52 -1.65 7.76 24.61
C ASP A 52 -2.42 8.50 25.69
N ALA A 53 -3.36 7.83 26.34
CA ALA A 53 -4.06 8.38 27.49
C ALA A 53 -3.18 8.47 28.74
N SER A 54 -2.20 7.58 28.87
CA SER A 54 -1.27 7.57 30.00
C SER A 54 0.03 8.32 29.66
N PRO A 55 0.57 9.16 30.57
CA PRO A 55 1.91 9.73 30.41
C PRO A 55 2.99 8.67 30.23
N ARG A 56 4.00 8.96 29.41
CA ARG A 56 5.13 8.05 29.13
C ARG A 56 6.44 8.79 29.36
N ARG A 57 7.14 8.45 30.45
CA ARG A 57 8.44 9.05 30.82
C ARG A 57 9.65 8.24 30.35
N GLN A 58 9.44 6.99 29.94
CA GLN A 58 10.48 6.11 29.38
C GLN A 58 10.15 5.76 27.93
N CYS A 59 10.46 6.68 27.01
CA CYS A 59 10.13 6.57 25.59
C CYS A 59 11.32 6.92 24.68
N HIS A 60 12.54 6.59 25.12
CA HIS A 60 13.79 6.91 24.41
C HIS A 60 13.82 6.45 22.93
N ASN A 61 13.12 5.36 22.61
CA ASN A 61 13.10 4.82 21.25
C ASN A 61 11.97 5.39 20.37
N VAL A 62 11.04 6.16 20.94
CA VAL A 62 9.88 6.66 20.18
C VAL A 62 10.34 7.59 19.06
N GLN A 63 11.37 8.38 19.31
CA GLN A 63 11.92 9.28 18.30
C GLN A 63 12.55 8.51 17.14
N VAL A 64 13.34 7.48 17.43
CA VAL A 64 13.98 6.64 16.40
C VAL A 64 12.94 5.93 15.53
N HIS A 65 11.90 5.37 16.14
CA HIS A 65 10.87 4.66 15.39
C HIS A 65 9.99 5.60 14.56
N LEU A 66 9.55 6.72 15.12
CA LEU A 66 8.71 7.68 14.39
C LEU A 66 9.49 8.38 13.28
N ASP A 67 10.78 8.67 13.48
CA ASP A 67 11.66 9.19 12.43
C ASP A 67 11.76 8.20 11.24
N ALA A 68 11.95 6.91 11.53
CA ALA A 68 12.00 5.89 10.49
C ALA A 68 10.68 5.80 9.68
N VAL A 69 9.53 5.85 10.38
CA VAL A 69 8.21 5.87 9.73
C VAL A 69 8.00 7.15 8.92
N ALA A 70 8.36 8.31 9.46
CA ALA A 70 8.24 9.59 8.78
C ALA A 70 9.06 9.62 7.49
N LYS A 71 10.31 9.12 7.53
CA LYS A 71 11.17 8.98 6.35
C LYS A 71 10.56 8.08 5.28
N LEU A 72 9.97 6.96 5.68
CA LEU A 72 9.30 6.05 4.74
C LEU A 72 8.11 6.73 4.05
N VAL A 73 7.30 7.48 4.81
CA VAL A 73 6.16 8.22 4.27
C VAL A 73 6.63 9.35 3.34
N VAL A 74 7.66 10.10 3.73
CA VAL A 74 8.26 11.14 2.88
C VAL A 74 8.75 10.55 1.56
N GLN A 75 9.45 9.40 1.60
CA GLN A 75 9.92 8.73 0.39
C GLN A 75 8.77 8.37 -0.55
N TYR A 76 7.68 7.82 -0.01
CA TYR A 76 6.48 7.52 -0.80
C TYR A 76 5.86 8.78 -1.42
N LEU A 77 5.80 9.89 -0.67
CA LEU A 77 5.26 11.15 -1.17
C LEU A 77 6.15 11.75 -2.28
N ASP A 78 7.46 11.70 -2.13
CA ASP A 78 8.41 12.15 -3.15
C ASP A 78 8.28 11.30 -4.43
N ASP A 79 8.13 9.97 -4.31
CA ASP A 79 7.90 9.07 -5.44
C ASP A 79 6.61 9.40 -6.21
N LEU A 80 5.52 9.74 -5.49
CA LEU A 80 4.27 10.16 -6.11
C LEU A 80 4.42 11.50 -6.85
N ILE A 81 5.15 12.45 -6.28
CA ILE A 81 5.45 13.74 -6.90
C ILE A 81 6.23 13.53 -8.20
N ASP A 82 7.22 12.65 -8.21
CA ASP A 82 8.03 12.37 -9.38
C ASP A 82 7.28 11.60 -10.47
N GLN A 83 6.35 10.72 -10.10
CA GLN A 83 5.44 10.07 -11.04
C GLN A 83 4.50 11.09 -11.72
N SER A 84 3.98 12.06 -10.97
CA SER A 84 3.14 13.12 -11.51
C SER A 84 3.88 13.98 -12.55
N LYS A 85 5.15 14.32 -12.30
CA LYS A 85 5.98 15.05 -13.28
C LYS A 85 6.14 14.27 -14.59
N LYS A 86 6.41 12.97 -14.53
CA LYS A 86 6.58 12.11 -15.72
C LYS A 86 5.31 12.01 -16.56
N THR A 87 4.13 12.10 -15.95
CA THR A 87 2.85 12.12 -16.69
C THR A 87 2.55 13.45 -17.39
N ASN A 88 3.25 14.54 -17.04
CA ASN A 88 3.04 15.89 -17.60
C ASN A 88 4.16 16.38 -18.53
N THR A 89 5.20 15.58 -18.81
CA THR A 89 6.29 15.93 -19.72
C THR A 89 6.15 15.28 -21.10
N ASN A 90 5.03 15.48 -21.77
CA ASN A 90 5.06 15.55 -23.23
C ASN A 90 5.47 16.98 -23.61
N PRO A 91 6.42 17.19 -24.54
CA PRO A 91 6.86 18.53 -24.90
C PRO A 91 5.68 19.33 -25.47
N PRO A 92 5.51 20.61 -25.10
CA PRO A 92 4.46 21.43 -25.69
C PRO A 92 4.74 21.57 -27.19
N PRO A 93 3.77 21.30 -28.09
CA PRO A 93 3.88 21.71 -29.48
C PRO A 93 3.99 23.25 -29.54
N PRO A 94 4.71 23.81 -30.54
CA PRO A 94 4.93 25.24 -30.65
C PRO A 94 3.60 26.02 -30.71
N PRO A 95 3.58 27.29 -30.24
CA PRO A 95 2.35 28.05 -30.12
C PRO A 95 1.85 28.38 -31.52
N THR A 96 0.75 27.73 -31.91
CA THR A 96 -0.09 28.20 -33.00
C THR A 96 -1.39 28.62 -32.35
N GLY A 97 -1.71 29.90 -32.50
CA GLY A 97 -2.78 30.57 -31.79
C GLY A 97 -4.18 30.00 -32.05
N ASP A 98 -5.05 30.45 -31.15
CA ASP A 98 -6.51 30.35 -31.13
C ASP A 98 -7.13 28.96 -30.93
N GLY A 99 -7.80 28.80 -29.76
CA GLY A 99 -8.84 27.79 -29.57
C GLY A 99 -8.70 26.80 -28.41
N VAL A 100 -8.12 27.17 -27.25
CA VAL A 100 -7.93 26.21 -26.14
C VAL A 100 -9.02 26.31 -25.10
N VAL A 101 -10.12 25.57 -25.30
CA VAL A 101 -10.94 25.00 -24.20
C VAL A 101 -11.63 23.68 -24.57
N SER A 102 -11.72 23.28 -25.85
CA SER A 102 -12.36 22.01 -26.26
C SER A 102 -11.42 20.79 -26.29
N ALA A 103 -10.13 20.98 -26.64
CA ALA A 103 -9.18 19.87 -26.84
C ALA A 103 -8.80 19.11 -25.54
N SER A 104 -8.96 19.74 -24.37
CA SER A 104 -8.58 19.13 -23.09
C SER A 104 -9.50 17.98 -22.67
N MET A 105 -10.79 18.05 -23.01
CA MET A 105 -11.76 16.99 -22.66
C MET A 105 -11.62 15.79 -23.58
N GLU A 106 -11.42 16.01 -24.89
CA GLU A 106 -11.16 14.97 -25.87
C GLU A 106 -9.85 14.23 -25.57
N GLY A 107 -8.79 14.95 -25.18
CA GLY A 107 -7.53 14.35 -24.73
C GLY A 107 -7.71 13.46 -23.50
N THR A 108 -8.53 13.90 -22.53
CA THR A 108 -8.84 13.10 -21.34
C THR A 108 -9.65 11.85 -21.70
N LEU A 109 -10.62 11.95 -22.61
CA LEU A 109 -11.41 10.81 -23.08
C LEU A 109 -10.57 9.79 -23.84
N LEU A 110 -9.66 10.24 -24.72
CA LEU A 110 -8.74 9.34 -25.42
C LEU A 110 -7.79 8.64 -24.46
N GLN A 111 -7.27 9.34 -23.45
CA GLN A 111 -6.43 8.73 -22.43
C GLN A 111 -7.18 7.71 -21.59
N LEU A 112 -8.44 7.98 -21.23
CA LEU A 112 -9.29 7.02 -20.53
C LEU A 112 -9.58 5.79 -21.38
N LEU A 113 -9.84 5.98 -22.68
CA LEU A 113 -10.03 4.88 -23.63
C LEU A 113 -8.76 4.03 -23.77
N GLU A 114 -7.59 4.66 -23.87
CA GLU A 114 -6.30 3.97 -23.94
C GLU A 114 -6.03 3.18 -22.65
N LYS A 115 -6.19 3.80 -21.48
CA LYS A 115 -6.03 3.12 -20.18
C LYS A 115 -7.01 1.97 -20.01
N THR A 116 -8.26 2.15 -20.41
CA THR A 116 -9.30 1.10 -20.34
C THR A 116 -8.95 -0.06 -21.28
N THR A 117 -8.54 0.25 -22.51
CA THR A 117 -8.13 -0.75 -23.51
C THR A 117 -6.89 -1.52 -23.04
N GLY A 118 -5.90 -0.82 -22.48
CA GLY A 118 -4.69 -1.44 -21.93
C GLY A 118 -5.02 -2.39 -20.76
N THR A 119 -5.88 -1.94 -19.84
CA THR A 119 -6.32 -2.76 -18.70
C THR A 119 -7.11 -3.98 -19.17
N GLN A 120 -7.99 -3.82 -20.16
CA GLN A 120 -8.76 -4.92 -20.74
C GLN A 120 -7.85 -5.94 -21.44
N SER A 121 -6.84 -5.48 -22.20
CA SER A 121 -5.84 -6.35 -22.82
C SER A 121 -5.05 -7.14 -21.79
N GLN A 122 -4.65 -6.48 -20.69
CA GLN A 122 -3.93 -7.13 -19.59
C GLN A 122 -4.79 -8.19 -18.88
N LEU A 123 -6.06 -7.89 -18.58
CA LEU A 123 -7.00 -8.86 -18.00
C LEU A 123 -7.19 -10.06 -18.90
N GLN A 124 -7.29 -9.86 -20.22
CA GLN A 124 -7.43 -10.95 -21.17
C GLN A 124 -6.19 -11.85 -21.22
N GLN A 125 -4.99 -11.27 -21.17
CA GLN A 125 -3.74 -12.04 -21.06
C GLN A 125 -3.67 -12.81 -19.73
N GLN A 126 -4.03 -12.19 -18.61
CA GLN A 126 -4.06 -12.88 -17.31
C GLN A 126 -5.07 -14.03 -17.29
N GLN A 127 -6.28 -13.83 -17.83
CA GLN A 127 -7.29 -14.88 -17.92
C GLN A 127 -6.82 -16.03 -18.82
N ALA A 128 -6.14 -15.75 -19.95
CA ALA A 128 -5.59 -16.78 -20.82
C ALA A 128 -4.53 -17.64 -20.10
N GLN A 129 -3.61 -17.02 -19.36
CA GLN A 129 -2.62 -17.73 -18.55
C GLN A 129 -3.26 -18.55 -17.43
N MET A 130 -4.27 -17.99 -16.76
CA MET A 130 -5.00 -18.67 -15.69
C MET A 130 -5.73 -19.90 -16.21
N VAL A 131 -6.44 -19.80 -17.34
CA VAL A 131 -7.14 -20.95 -17.96
C VAL A 131 -6.16 -22.08 -18.27
N HIS A 132 -4.98 -21.74 -18.81
CA HIS A 132 -3.94 -22.73 -19.08
C HIS A 132 -3.43 -23.39 -17.79
N ALA A 133 -3.18 -22.60 -16.74
CA ALA A 133 -2.73 -23.12 -15.45
C ALA A 133 -3.77 -24.05 -14.79
N VAL A 134 -5.05 -23.66 -14.80
CA VAL A 134 -6.16 -24.47 -14.29
C VAL A 134 -6.31 -25.76 -15.09
N GLY A 135 -6.16 -25.70 -16.42
CA GLY A 135 -6.16 -26.89 -17.29
C GLY A 135 -5.05 -27.87 -16.92
N ASN A 136 -3.82 -27.38 -16.73
CA ASN A 136 -2.69 -28.20 -16.31
C ASN A 136 -2.90 -28.84 -14.93
N HIS A 137 -3.39 -28.07 -13.96
CA HIS A 137 -3.68 -28.61 -12.63
C HIS A 137 -4.79 -29.67 -12.68
N SER A 138 -5.84 -29.46 -13.47
CA SER A 138 -6.91 -30.44 -13.67
C SER A 138 -6.38 -31.77 -14.24
N GLN A 139 -5.47 -31.70 -15.23
CA GLN A 139 -4.81 -32.90 -15.77
C GLN A 139 -3.96 -33.61 -14.72
N GLN A 140 -3.22 -32.88 -13.90
CA GLN A 140 -2.40 -33.48 -12.83
C GLN A 140 -3.26 -34.17 -11.76
N ILE A 141 -4.39 -33.54 -11.37
CA ILE A 141 -5.34 -34.12 -10.41
C ILE A 141 -5.90 -35.44 -10.96
N ASN A 142 -6.32 -35.46 -12.23
CA ASN A 142 -6.83 -36.68 -12.87
C ASN A 142 -5.78 -37.79 -12.91
N LEU A 143 -4.51 -37.45 -13.24
CA LEU A 143 -3.42 -38.42 -13.22
C LEU A 143 -3.15 -38.98 -11.81
N LEU A 144 -3.23 -38.13 -10.79
CA LEU A 144 -3.03 -38.54 -9.41
C LEU A 144 -4.16 -39.45 -8.93
N ALA A 145 -5.40 -39.14 -9.28
CA ALA A 145 -6.57 -39.97 -9.00
C ALA A 145 -6.44 -41.36 -9.64
N GLU A 146 -6.01 -41.44 -10.91
CA GLU A 146 -5.78 -42.72 -11.60
C GLU A 146 -4.67 -43.54 -10.94
N LYS A 147 -3.58 -42.89 -10.51
CA LYS A 147 -2.48 -43.56 -9.79
C LYS A 147 -2.94 -44.09 -8.43
N LEU A 148 -3.77 -43.34 -7.70
CA LEU A 148 -4.34 -43.78 -6.43
C LEU A 148 -5.23 -45.02 -6.62
N GLN A 149 -6.13 -45.01 -7.61
CA GLN A 149 -6.98 -46.16 -7.92
C GLN A 149 -6.16 -47.41 -8.25
N ARG A 150 -5.08 -47.26 -9.03
CA ARG A 150 -4.17 -48.38 -9.34
C ARG A 150 -3.45 -48.90 -8.09
N MET A 151 -3.04 -48.00 -7.19
CA MET A 151 -2.37 -48.37 -5.95
C MET A 151 -3.32 -49.11 -5.01
N GLU A 152 -4.55 -48.62 -4.85
CA GLU A 152 -5.62 -49.26 -4.06
C GLU A 152 -5.91 -50.67 -4.57
N ALA A 153 -6.15 -50.82 -5.88
CA ALA A 153 -6.37 -52.13 -6.50
C ALA A 153 -5.16 -53.08 -6.34
N ALA A 154 -3.93 -52.56 -6.28
CA ALA A 154 -2.74 -53.38 -6.05
C ALA A 154 -2.59 -53.79 -4.57
N ILE A 155 -3.03 -52.96 -3.64
CA ILE A 155 -3.08 -53.26 -2.20
C ILE A 155 -4.15 -54.32 -1.94
N ASP A 156 -5.35 -54.16 -2.49
CA ASP A 156 -6.44 -55.15 -2.37
C ASP A 156 -6.02 -56.52 -2.89
N ARG A 157 -5.32 -56.56 -4.03
CA ARG A 157 -4.76 -57.81 -4.59
C ARG A 157 -3.69 -58.44 -3.71
N LYS A 158 -2.89 -57.64 -3.00
CA LYS A 158 -1.88 -58.17 -2.06
C LYS A 158 -2.55 -58.71 -0.80
N GLN A 159 -3.50 -57.98 -0.21
CA GLN A 159 -4.27 -58.45 0.95
C GLN A 159 -5.04 -59.75 0.63
N ALA A 160 -5.74 -59.80 -0.51
CA ALA A 160 -6.45 -61.01 -0.93
C ALA A 160 -5.55 -62.23 -1.17
N ARG A 161 -4.25 -62.03 -1.44
CA ARG A 161 -3.26 -63.11 -1.58
C ARG A 161 -2.72 -63.58 -0.23
N ASP A 162 -2.58 -62.68 0.74
CA ASP A 162 -2.10 -63.00 2.09
C ASP A 162 -3.18 -63.65 2.96
N ASP A 163 -4.48 -63.45 2.66
CA ASP A 163 -5.63 -64.06 3.34
C ASP A 163 -6.08 -65.43 2.76
N ALA A 164 -5.34 -66.00 1.81
CA ALA A 164 -5.64 -67.34 1.26
C ALA A 164 -5.08 -68.46 2.18
N PRO A 165 -5.87 -69.51 2.51
CA PRO A 165 -5.51 -70.56 3.48
C PRO A 165 -4.39 -71.51 3.01
#